data_AF-A0A354ZH14-F1
#
_entry.id   AF-A0A354ZH14-F1
#
_cell.length_a   1.000
_cell.length_b   1.000
_cell.length_c   1.000
_cell.angle_alpha   90.00
_cell.angle_beta   90.00
_cell.angle_gamma   90.00
#
_symmetry.space_group_name_H-M   'P 1'
#
loop_
_entity.id
_entity.type
_entity.pdbx_description
1 polymer ?
#
loop_
_entity_poly.entity_id
_entity_poly.type
_entity_poly.pdbx_seq_one_letter_code
_entity_poly.pdbx_strand_id
1 'polypeptide(L)'
;PCTKGCPVEVEIPDFIALMAEGKFAEADAKIKEKNSLPAICGRVCPQESQCESLCTLGKKFKPVAVGALERFAADWTRERKSASCCEDTCCAEPCC
;
A
#
# COMPACT_ATOMS: atom_id res chain seq x y z
N PRO A 1 -5.70 -10.26 -12.91
CA PRO A 1 -7.11 -9.79 -12.96
C PRO A 1 -7.37 -8.65 -11.98
N CYS A 2 -6.78 -8.69 -10.78
CA CYS A 2 -6.88 -7.63 -9.78
C CYS A 2 -6.42 -6.25 -10.32
N THR A 3 -5.31 -6.19 -11.08
CA THR A 3 -4.80 -4.97 -11.73
C THR A 3 -5.88 -4.29 -12.59
N LYS A 4 -6.63 -5.06 -13.38
CA LYS A 4 -7.72 -4.55 -14.23
C LYS A 4 -8.92 -4.02 -13.44
N GLY A 5 -9.08 -4.46 -12.19
CA GLY A 5 -10.14 -3.98 -11.30
C GLY A 5 -9.76 -2.71 -10.55
N CYS A 6 -8.49 -2.31 -10.60
CA CYS A 6 -8.02 -1.06 -10.01
C CYS A 6 -8.14 0.06 -11.03
N PRO A 7 -8.78 1.20 -10.70
CA PRO A 7 -9.00 2.30 -11.65
C PRO A 7 -7.71 2.98 -12.12
N VAL A 8 -6.63 2.84 -11.37
CA VAL A 8 -5.29 3.38 -11.69
C VAL A 8 -4.30 2.28 -12.07
N GLU A 9 -4.78 1.04 -12.26
CA GLU A 9 -3.98 -0.10 -12.73
C GLU A 9 -2.70 -0.34 -11.91
N VAL A 10 -2.80 -0.28 -10.57
CA VAL A 10 -1.69 -0.67 -9.69
C VAL A 10 -1.31 -2.12 -9.96
N GLU A 11 0.00 -2.38 -10.09
CA GLU A 11 0.57 -3.72 -10.27
C GLU A 11 0.50 -4.53 -8.97
N ILE A 12 -0.72 -4.97 -8.64
CA ILE A 12 -1.03 -5.68 -7.40
C ILE A 12 -0.19 -6.95 -7.20
N PRO A 13 0.00 -7.83 -8.20
CA PRO A 13 0.83 -9.01 -8.03
C PRO A 13 2.28 -8.69 -7.67
N ASP A 14 2.83 -7.64 -8.27
CA ASP A 14 4.24 -7.26 -8.12
C ASP A 14 4.53 -6.75 -6.72
N PHE A 15 3.71 -5.83 -6.20
CA PHE A 15 3.95 -5.33 -4.84
C PHE A 15 3.70 -6.42 -3.79
N ILE A 16 2.75 -7.34 -4.02
CA ILE A 16 2.51 -8.47 -3.11
C ILE A 16 3.71 -9.42 -3.10
N ALA A 17 4.36 -9.66 -4.25
CA ALA A 17 5.59 -10.44 -4.31
C ALA A 17 6.71 -9.79 -3.49
N LEU A 18 6.92 -8.47 -3.64
CA LEU A 18 7.88 -7.72 -2.83
C LEU A 18 7.57 -7.79 -1.33
N MET A 19 6.29 -7.73 -0.95
CA MET A 19 5.86 -7.91 0.44
C MET A 19 6.15 -9.32 0.96
N ALA A 20 5.96 -10.36 0.15
CA ALA A 20 6.28 -11.74 0.51
C ALA A 20 7.79 -11.94 0.76
N GLU A 21 8.63 -11.17 0.07
CA GLU A 21 10.09 -11.11 0.28
C GLU A 21 10.50 -10.22 1.47
N GLY A 22 9.56 -9.57 2.15
CA GLY A 22 9.84 -8.62 3.24
C GLY A 22 10.32 -7.23 2.79
N LYS A 23 10.29 -6.95 1.48
CA LYS A 23 10.73 -5.70 0.86
C LYS A 23 9.63 -4.64 0.86
N PHE A 24 9.21 -4.23 2.04
CA PHE A 24 8.02 -3.36 2.18
C PHE A 24 8.19 -1.94 1.64
N ALA A 25 9.39 -1.37 1.74
CA ALA A 25 9.67 -0.05 1.18
C ALA A 25 9.62 -0.06 -0.36
N GLU A 26 10.12 -1.15 -0.97
CA GLU A 26 10.03 -1.36 -2.42
C GLU A 26 8.58 -1.62 -2.84
N ALA A 27 7.80 -2.35 -2.04
CA ALA A 27 6.37 -2.54 -2.30
C ALA A 27 5.60 -1.21 -2.27
N ASP A 28 5.84 -0.34 -1.28
CA ASP A 28 5.24 1.00 -1.24
C ASP A 28 5.68 1.87 -2.43
N ALA A 29 6.97 1.82 -2.79
CA ALA A 29 7.47 2.50 -3.99
C ALA A 29 6.79 2.00 -5.26
N LYS A 30 6.59 0.68 -5.39
CA LYS A 30 5.93 0.06 -6.53
C LYS A 30 4.47 0.49 -6.65
N ILE A 31 3.75 0.58 -5.53
CA ILE A 31 2.37 1.11 -5.52
C ILE A 31 2.37 2.58 -5.96
N LYS A 32 3.34 3.37 -5.48
CA LYS A 32 3.48 4.80 -5.78
C LYS A 32 3.80 5.13 -7.23
N GLU A 33 4.24 4.16 -8.03
CA GLU A 33 4.38 4.34 -9.49
C GLU A 33 3.03 4.67 -10.16
N LYS A 34 1.93 4.21 -9.57
CA LYS A 34 0.57 4.36 -10.13
C LYS A 34 -0.40 5.10 -9.21
N ASN A 35 -0.18 5.05 -7.91
CA ASN A 35 -1.05 5.69 -6.92
C ASN A 35 -0.25 6.59 -5.97
N SER A 36 -0.43 7.91 -6.07
CA SER A 36 0.25 8.87 -5.21
C SER A 36 -0.20 8.84 -3.74
N LEU A 37 -1.34 8.21 -3.42
CA LEU A 37 -1.98 8.27 -2.10
C LEU A 37 -2.31 6.88 -1.50
N PRO A 38 -1.35 5.94 -1.42
CA PRO A 38 -1.63 4.56 -1.01
C PRO A 38 -2.14 4.44 0.43
N ALA A 39 -1.67 5.32 1.33
CA ALA A 39 -2.16 5.37 2.72
C ALA A 39 -3.65 5.71 2.79
N ILE A 40 -4.16 6.53 1.88
CA ILE A 40 -5.58 6.92 1.84
C ILE A 40 -6.37 5.86 1.08
N CYS A 41 -5.92 5.48 -0.11
CA CYS A 41 -6.60 4.51 -0.97
C CYS A 41 -6.78 3.15 -0.28
N GLY A 42 -5.78 2.67 0.46
CA GLY A 42 -5.90 1.44 1.26
C GLY A 42 -6.96 1.50 2.38
N ARG A 43 -7.45 2.69 2.73
CA ARG A 43 -8.49 2.92 3.77
C ARG A 43 -9.88 3.18 3.20
N VAL A 44 -9.97 3.86 2.05
CA VAL A 44 -11.25 4.41 1.54
C VAL A 44 -11.70 3.81 0.20
N CYS A 45 -10.83 3.08 -0.49
CA CYS A 45 -11.20 2.43 -1.74
C CYS A 45 -12.31 1.39 -1.47
N PRO A 46 -13.39 1.33 -2.28
CA PRO A 46 -14.41 0.29 -2.14
C PRO A 46 -13.91 -1.03 -2.79
N GLN A 47 -13.00 -1.73 -2.11
CA GLN A 47 -12.25 -2.85 -2.69
C GLN A 47 -13.16 -4.02 -3.14
N GLU A 48 -14.26 -4.24 -2.43
CA GLU A 48 -15.27 -5.26 -2.72
C GLU A 48 -15.94 -5.11 -4.08
N SER A 49 -15.90 -3.90 -4.65
CA SER A 49 -16.43 -3.57 -5.98
C SER A 49 -15.33 -3.41 -7.05
N GLN A 50 -14.06 -3.47 -6.64
CA GLN A 50 -12.89 -3.15 -7.48
C GLN A 50 -11.91 -4.34 -7.55
N CYS A 51 -10.65 -4.13 -7.18
CA CYS A 51 -9.57 -5.10 -7.34
C CYS A 51 -9.84 -6.43 -6.62
N GLU A 52 -10.48 -6.42 -5.44
CA GLU A 52 -10.79 -7.64 -4.69
C GLU A 52 -11.96 -8.42 -5.30
N SER A 53 -12.92 -7.73 -5.94
CA SER A 53 -14.02 -8.36 -6.66
C SER A 53 -13.55 -9.26 -7.82
N LEU A 54 -12.42 -8.90 -8.44
CA LEU A 54 -11.82 -9.65 -9.56
C LEU A 54 -10.73 -10.63 -9.12
N CYS A 55 -10.50 -10.77 -7.82
CA CYS A 55 -9.48 -11.67 -7.29
C CYS A 55 -9.83 -13.13 -7.63
N THR A 56 -8.89 -13.86 -8.24
CA THR A 56 -9.08 -15.28 -8.59
C THR A 56 -9.32 -16.15 -7.37
N LEU A 57 -8.69 -15.83 -6.23
CA LEU A 57 -8.92 -16.52 -4.96
C LEU A 57 -10.35 -16.31 -4.44
N GLY A 58 -10.96 -15.15 -4.70
CA GLY A 58 -12.34 -14.83 -4.30
C GLY A 58 -13.41 -15.77 -4.90
N LYS A 59 -13.09 -16.52 -5.95
CA LYS A 59 -14.01 -17.49 -6.57
C LYS A 59 -14.20 -18.78 -5.75
N LYS A 60 -13.22 -19.15 -4.93
CA LYS A 60 -13.22 -20.39 -4.15
C LYS A 60 -13.02 -20.15 -2.65
N PHE A 61 -12.37 -19.06 -2.30
CA PHE A 61 -12.00 -18.67 -0.94
C PHE A 61 -12.28 -17.17 -0.76
N LYS A 62 -11.71 -16.57 0.29
CA LYS A 62 -11.71 -15.11 0.43
C LYS A 62 -10.71 -14.48 -0.53
N PRO A 63 -11.02 -13.31 -1.12
CA PRO A 63 -10.05 -12.56 -1.91
C PRO A 63 -8.85 -12.14 -1.04
N VAL A 64 -7.74 -11.83 -1.69
CA VAL A 64 -6.61 -11.19 -1.00
C VAL A 64 -7.06 -9.80 -0.55
N ALA A 65 -6.79 -9.45 0.70
CA ALA A 65 -7.10 -8.13 1.25
C ALA A 65 -6.10 -7.08 0.71
N VAL A 66 -6.23 -6.73 -0.57
CA VAL A 66 -5.33 -5.82 -1.29
C VAL A 66 -5.29 -4.45 -0.62
N GLY A 67 -6.45 -3.91 -0.22
CA GLY A 67 -6.51 -2.60 0.45
C GLY A 67 -5.75 -2.57 1.78
N ALA A 68 -5.83 -3.66 2.55
CA ALA A 68 -5.11 -3.79 3.81
C ALA A 68 -3.59 -3.89 3.61
N LEU A 69 -3.15 -4.59 2.56
CA LEU A 69 -1.74 -4.71 2.20
C LEU A 69 -1.16 -3.38 1.70
N GLU A 70 -1.90 -2.66 0.85
CA GLU A 70 -1.53 -1.32 0.38
C GLU A 70 -1.40 -0.34 1.54
N ARG A 71 -2.39 -0.32 2.44
CA ARG A 71 -2.35 0.47 3.67
C ARG A 71 -1.11 0.13 4.49
N PHE A 72 -0.85 -1.15 4.73
CA PHE A 72 0.28 -1.60 5.54
C PHE A 72 1.61 -1.13 4.94
N ALA A 73 1.84 -1.31 3.64
CA ALA A 73 3.08 -0.89 2.99
C ALA A 73 3.32 0.62 3.13
N ALA A 74 2.26 1.42 2.95
CA ALA A 74 2.32 2.87 3.06
C ALA A 74 2.55 3.35 4.50
N ASP A 75 1.81 2.79 5.46
CA ASP A 75 1.95 3.11 6.89
C ASP A 75 3.36 2.75 7.37
N TRP A 76 3.87 1.59 6.96
CA TRP A 76 5.18 1.10 7.36
C TRP A 76 6.32 2.00 6.88
N THR A 77 6.25 2.43 5.62
CA THR A 77 7.24 3.36 5.07
C THR A 77 7.16 4.72 5.76
N ARG A 78 5.95 5.21 6.08
CA ARG A 78 5.76 6.48 6.80
C ARG A 78 6.36 6.44 8.21
N GLU A 79 6.07 5.40 8.98
CA GLU A 79 6.56 5.27 10.36
C GLU A 79 8.09 5.22 10.43
N ARG A 80 8.72 4.52 9.48
CA ARG A 80 10.18 4.46 9.39
C ARG A 80 10.84 5.71 8.84
N LYS A 81 10.15 6.48 7.98
CA LYS A 81 10.60 7.83 7.58
C LYS A 81 10.48 8.81 8.74
N SER A 82 9.45 8.69 9.57
CA SER A 82 9.26 9.53 10.77
C SER A 82 10.31 9.27 11.85
N ALA A 83 10.88 8.06 11.92
CA ALA A 83 12.01 7.76 12.81
C ALA A 83 13.31 8.48 12.40
N SER A 84 13.41 8.96 11.16
CA SER A 84 14.51 9.81 10.69
C SER A 84 14.32 11.30 11.05
N CYS A 85 13.18 11.69 11.63
CA CYS A 85 12.93 13.07 12.03
C CYS A 85 13.62 13.47 13.36
N CYS A 86 14.54 12.62 13.87
CA CYS A 86 15.40 12.97 14.99
C CYS A 86 16.83 13.35 14.58
N GLU A 87 17.21 13.25 13.29
CA GLU A 87 18.61 13.49 12.91
C GLU A 87 18.88 14.74 12.08
N ASP A 88 17.90 15.39 11.45
CA ASP A 88 18.18 16.64 10.75
C ASP A 88 17.02 17.66 10.85
N THR A 89 17.21 18.65 11.73
CA THR A 89 16.62 20.01 11.66
C THR A 89 15.22 20.28 12.25
N CYS A 90 14.64 19.43 13.10
CA CYS A 90 13.39 19.77 13.82
C CYS A 90 13.51 19.80 15.36
N CYS A 91 14.71 20.09 15.89
CA CYS A 91 14.90 20.42 17.31
C CYS A 91 15.07 21.93 17.58
N ALA A 92 14.63 22.79 16.67
CA ALA A 92 14.49 24.22 16.95
C ALA A 92 12.99 24.59 16.97
N GLU A 93 12.45 24.56 18.20
CA GLU A 93 11.18 25.17 18.65
C GLU A 93 9.87 24.38 18.50
N PRO A 94 8.91 24.56 19.43
CA PRO A 94 8.24 23.47 20.12
C PRO A 94 6.96 23.06 19.40
N CYS A 95 7.01 21.92 18.71
CA CYS A 95 5.82 21.13 18.40
C CYS A 95 5.90 19.82 19.18
N CYS A 96 5.86 19.97 20.50
CA CYS A 96 5.19 19.02 21.38
C CYS A 96 3.69 19.31 21.33
#